data_AF-A0A2W2E1Y9-F1
#
_entry.id   AF-A0A2W2E1Y9-F1
#
_cell.length_a   1.000
_cell.length_b   1.000
_cell.length_c   1.000
_cell.angle_alpha   90.00
_cell.angle_beta   90.00
_cell.angle_gamma   90.00
#
_symmetry.space_group_name_H-M   'P 1'
#
loop_
_entity.id
_entity.type
_entity.pdbx_description
1 polymer ?
#
loop_
_entity_poly.entity_id
_entity_poly.type
_entity_poly.pdbx_seq_one_letter_code
_entity_poly.pdbx_strand_id
1 'polypeptide(L)'
;PWGVHAPPTTPECPGCLTGQAMHPSFVYEIIFQLAAFAALMWARRRLTQPGELFTLYVAAYAGFRFLVEFTRANETVWLDLTRPQWFLVPGMLLLAVRLGYGWRRGYYQPLFQRKVMT
;
A
#
# COMPACT_ATOMS: atom_id res chain seq x y z
N PRO A 1 -10.27 -11.04 -13.30
CA PRO A 1 -11.08 -10.00 -12.61
C PRO A 1 -12.43 -10.57 -12.14
N TRP A 2 -12.95 -10.12 -10.99
CA TRP A 2 -14.12 -10.70 -10.29
C TRP A 2 -14.83 -9.59 -9.49
N GLY A 3 -16.14 -9.67 -9.25
CA GLY A 3 -16.83 -8.82 -8.27
C GLY A 3 -17.83 -7.82 -8.86
N VAL A 4 -17.36 -6.67 -9.33
CA VAL A 4 -18.25 -5.56 -9.74
C VAL A 4 -18.43 -5.53 -11.26
N HIS A 5 -19.67 -5.37 -11.70
CA HIS A 5 -20.01 -5.20 -13.11
C HIS A 5 -20.53 -3.78 -13.34
N ALA A 6 -19.99 -3.09 -14.33
CA ALA A 6 -20.52 -1.81 -14.78
C ALA A 6 -21.74 -2.06 -15.69
N PRO A 7 -22.90 -1.44 -15.43
CA PRO A 7 -24.03 -1.52 -16.35
C PRO A 7 -23.68 -0.84 -17.70
N PRO A 8 -24.29 -1.28 -18.82
CA PRO A 8 -23.97 -0.76 -20.15
C PRO A 8 -24.24 0.74 -20.33
N THR A 9 -25.04 1.32 -19.46
CA THR A 9 -25.40 2.74 -19.44
C THR A 9 -24.40 3.62 -18.69
N THR A 10 -23.32 3.04 -18.13
CA THR A 10 -22.30 3.80 -17.40
C THR A 10 -21.46 4.63 -18.40
N PRO A 11 -21.43 5.97 -18.30
CA PRO A 11 -20.61 6.81 -19.17
C PRO A 11 -19.12 6.48 -19.02
N GLU A 12 -18.40 6.56 -20.14
CA GLU A 12 -16.94 6.38 -20.31
C GLU A 12 -16.18 5.82 -19.12
N CYS A 13 -15.96 4.50 -19.16
CA CYS A 13 -14.87 3.88 -18.44
C CYS A 13 -13.86 3.36 -19.47
N PRO A 14 -12.75 4.09 -19.73
CA PRO A 14 -11.79 3.81 -20.80
C PRO A 14 -11.16 2.40 -20.81
N GLY A 15 -11.36 1.62 -19.74
CA GLY A 15 -10.93 0.21 -19.67
C GLY A 15 -11.95 -0.75 -19.07
N CYS A 16 -13.23 -0.36 -18.97
CA CYS A 16 -14.29 -1.30 -18.59
C CYS A 16 -14.80 -2.02 -19.84
N LEU A 17 -14.70 -3.35 -19.88
CA LEU A 17 -15.43 -4.14 -20.87
C LEU A 17 -16.86 -4.34 -20.36
N THR A 18 -17.85 -3.91 -21.15
CA THR A 18 -19.28 -4.07 -20.85
C THR A 18 -19.60 -5.53 -20.53
N GLY A 19 -20.17 -5.80 -19.35
CA GLY A 19 -20.53 -7.14 -18.90
C GLY A 19 -19.38 -7.95 -18.27
N GLN A 20 -18.13 -7.49 -18.34
CA GLN A 20 -17.00 -8.16 -17.69
C GLN A 20 -16.88 -7.77 -16.21
N ALA A 21 -16.57 -8.75 -15.37
CA ALA A 21 -16.32 -8.49 -13.95
C ALA A 21 -15.03 -7.68 -13.77
N MET A 22 -15.04 -6.72 -12.85
CA MET A 22 -13.90 -5.88 -12.45
C MET A 22 -13.52 -6.12 -11.01
N HIS A 23 -12.22 -6.04 -10.70
CA HIS A 23 -11.72 -6.18 -9.33
C HIS A 23 -12.31 -5.12 -8.39
N PRO A 24 -12.83 -5.50 -7.20
CA PRO A 24 -13.33 -4.56 -6.22
C PRO A 24 -12.17 -3.94 -5.44
N SER A 25 -11.47 -2.97 -6.02
CA SER A 25 -10.30 -2.33 -5.39
C SER A 25 -10.64 -1.75 -4.00
N PHE A 26 -11.86 -1.27 -3.81
CA PHE A 26 -12.36 -0.78 -2.53
C PHE A 26 -12.32 -1.83 -1.42
N VAL A 27 -12.56 -3.12 -1.72
CA VAL A 27 -12.42 -4.19 -0.71
C VAL A 27 -10.97 -4.35 -0.32
N TYR A 28 -10.05 -4.31 -1.29
CA TYR A 28 -8.61 -4.37 -1.02
C TYR A 28 -8.16 -3.18 -0.18
N GLU A 29 -8.68 -1.99 -0.47
CA GLU A 29 -8.42 -0.77 0.30
C GLU A 29 -8.92 -0.88 1.74
N ILE A 30 -10.15 -1.35 1.96
CA ILE A 30 -10.69 -1.56 3.31
C ILE A 30 -9.84 -2.56 4.09
N ILE A 31 -9.51 -3.71 3.50
CA ILE A 31 -8.69 -4.74 4.13
C ILE A 31 -7.32 -4.17 4.49
N PHE A 32 -6.68 -3.45 3.56
CA PHE A 32 -5.39 -2.81 3.81
C PHE A 32 -5.47 -1.82 4.97
N GLN A 33 -6.47 -0.93 4.99
CA GLN A 33 -6.58 0.09 6.03
C GLN A 33 -6.82 -0.53 7.41
N LEU A 34 -7.63 -1.59 7.51
CA LEU A 34 -7.83 -2.33 8.75
C LEU A 34 -6.55 -3.03 9.21
N ALA A 35 -5.84 -3.69 8.28
CA ALA A 35 -4.58 -4.36 8.59
C ALA A 35 -3.47 -3.37 9.00
N ALA A 36 -3.34 -2.25 8.28
CA ALA A 36 -2.40 -1.19 8.59
C ALA A 36 -2.72 -0.57 9.95
N PHE A 37 -4.00 -0.28 10.24
CA PHE A 37 -4.42 0.23 11.54
C PHE A 37 -4.05 -0.73 12.68
N ALA A 38 -4.37 -2.02 12.55
CA ALA A 38 -4.03 -3.04 13.55
C ALA A 38 -2.51 -3.15 13.76
N ALA A 39 -1.73 -3.18 12.68
CA ALA A 39 -0.28 -3.24 12.72
C ALA A 39 0.33 -2.01 13.38
N LEU A 40 -0.16 -0.80 13.07
CA LEU A 40 0.31 0.45 13.67
C LEU A 40 -0.08 0.54 15.15
N MET A 41 -1.28 0.10 15.53
CA MET A 41 -1.69 0.05 16.94
C MET A 41 -0.81 -0.89 17.76
N TRP A 42 -0.44 -2.03 17.19
CA TRP A 42 0.52 -2.97 17.77
C TRP A 42 1.94 -2.36 17.85
N ALA A 43 2.39 -1.66 16.80
CA ALA A 43 3.72 -1.07 16.74
C ALA A 43 3.88 0.20 17.61
N ARG A 44 2.79 0.95 17.81
CA ARG A 44 2.76 2.25 18.52
C ARG A 44 3.40 2.21 19.90
N ARG A 45 3.20 1.12 20.64
CA ARG A 45 3.75 0.98 22.02
C ARG A 45 5.19 0.47 22.04
N ARG A 46 5.71 0.00 20.90
CA ARG A 46 7.04 -0.61 20.79
C ARG A 46 8.05 0.35 20.14
N LEU A 47 7.60 1.15 19.18
CA LEU A 47 8.45 2.12 18.51
C LEU A 47 8.54 3.40 19.35
N THR A 48 9.73 3.63 19.91
CA THR A 48 10.04 4.82 20.72
C THR A 48 10.57 5.98 19.87
N GLN A 49 11.05 5.69 18.66
CA GLN A 49 11.67 6.68 17.79
C GLN A 49 10.60 7.55 17.11
N PRO A 50 10.73 8.89 17.18
CA PRO A 50 9.76 9.79 16.57
C PRO A 50 9.74 9.63 15.04
N GLY A 51 8.54 9.64 14.46
CA GLY A 51 8.33 9.57 13.01
C GLY A 51 8.43 8.16 12.40
N GLU A 52 8.88 7.14 13.13
CA GLU A 52 9.00 5.78 12.59
C GLU A 52 7.64 5.13 12.31
N LEU A 53 6.66 5.35 13.19
CA LEU A 53 5.31 4.85 12.97
C LEU A 53 4.69 5.42 11.69
N PHE A 54 4.91 6.70 11.42
CA PHE A 54 4.48 7.37 10.19
C PHE A 54 5.24 6.85 8.98
N THR A 55 6.56 6.68 9.10
CA THR A 55 7.42 6.15 8.02
C THR A 55 6.96 4.75 7.60
N LEU A 56 6.67 3.88 8.56
CA LEU A 56 6.14 2.53 8.29
C LEU A 56 4.78 2.57 7.59
N TYR A 57 3.88 3.45 8.03
CA TYR A 57 2.58 3.62 7.37
C TYR A 57 2.74 4.08 5.91
N VAL A 58 3.53 5.12 5.67
CA VAL A 58 3.75 5.67 4.32
C VAL A 58 4.40 4.62 3.41
N ALA A 59 5.38 3.86 3.91
CA ALA A 59 6.01 2.78 3.16
C ALA A 59 5.02 1.66 2.81
N ALA A 60 4.23 1.20 3.79
CA ALA A 60 3.21 0.18 3.55
C ALA A 60 2.14 0.67 2.56
N TYR A 61 1.68 1.92 2.73
CA TYR A 61 0.68 2.53 1.85
C TYR A 61 1.22 2.74 0.43
N ALA A 62 2.47 3.17 0.25
CA ALA A 62 3.08 3.30 -1.06
C ALA A 62 3.14 1.94 -1.79
N GLY A 63 3.56 0.88 -1.09
CA GLY A 63 3.58 -0.47 -1.65
C GLY A 63 2.18 -0.98 -2.01
N PHE A 64 1.21 -0.82 -1.11
CA PHE A 64 -0.18 -1.17 -1.39
C PHE A 64 -0.75 -0.36 -2.56
N ARG A 65 -0.55 0.96 -2.59
CA ARG A 65 -1.05 1.85 -3.63
C ARG A 65 -0.48 1.49 -4.99
N PHE A 66 0.80 1.09 -5.06
CA PHE A 66 1.45 0.63 -6.27
C PHE A 66 0.82 -0.66 -6.80
N LEU A 67 0.57 -1.63 -5.91
CA LEU A 67 -0.01 -2.94 -6.27
C LEU A 67 -1.49 -2.85 -6.65
N VAL A 68 -2.29 -2.12 -5.87
CA VAL A 68 -3.74 -1.98 -6.13
C VAL A 68 -4.02 -1.25 -7.44
N GLU A 69 -3.10 -0.39 -7.88
CA GLU A 69 -3.22 0.33 -9.14
C GLU A 69 -3.29 -0.60 -10.36
N PHE A 70 -2.64 -1.78 -10.34
CA PHE A 70 -2.77 -2.78 -11.40
C PHE A 70 -4.18 -3.38 -11.51
N THR A 71 -4.97 -3.28 -10.44
CA THR A 71 -6.37 -3.74 -10.46
C THR A 71 -7.33 -2.68 -11.03
N ARG A 72 -6.83 -1.45 -11.25
CA ARG A 72 -7.60 -0.33 -11.76
C ARG A 72 -7.43 -0.18 -13.27
N ALA A 73 -8.52 0.18 -13.94
CA ALA A 73 -8.53 0.47 -15.37
C ALA A 73 -8.09 1.91 -15.64
N ASN A 74 -6.85 2.26 -15.28
CA ASN A 74 -6.25 3.56 -15.53
C ASN A 74 -5.33 3.52 -16.76
N GLU A 75 -5.15 4.66 -17.42
CA GLU A 75 -4.24 4.75 -18.57
C GLU A 75 -2.78 4.48 -18.16
N THR A 76 -2.18 3.53 -18.87
CA THR A 76 -0.74 3.21 -18.78
C THR A 76 0.05 4.13 -19.71
N VAL A 77 1.28 4.47 -19.31
CA VAL A 77 2.13 5.38 -20.10
C VAL A 77 3.34 4.65 -20.69
N TRP A 78 4.26 4.19 -19.83
CA TRP A 78 5.48 3.51 -20.24
C TRP A 78 5.68 2.26 -19.39
N LEU A 79 6.14 1.17 -20.00
CA LEU A 79 6.34 -0.14 -19.36
C LEU A 79 5.08 -0.71 -18.66
N ASP A 80 3.90 -0.46 -19.22
CA ASP A 80 2.61 -0.92 -18.67
C ASP A 80 2.30 -0.37 -17.26
N LEU A 81 2.98 0.73 -16.87
CA LEU A 81 2.78 1.41 -15.60
C LEU A 81 1.96 2.69 -15.78
N THR A 82 1.09 2.97 -14.82
CA THR A 82 0.28 4.18 -14.76
C THR A 82 1.10 5.37 -14.23
N ARG A 83 0.61 6.61 -14.44
CA ARG A 83 1.28 7.82 -13.92
C ARG A 83 1.47 7.79 -12.39
N PRO A 84 0.47 7.39 -11.58
CA PRO A 84 0.66 7.19 -10.14
C PRO A 84 1.76 6.17 -9.80
N GLN A 85 1.86 5.05 -10.52
CA GLN A 85 2.92 4.07 -10.29
C GLN A 85 4.31 4.65 -10.54
N TRP A 86 4.49 5.39 -11.65
CA TRP A 86 5.75 6.07 -11.93
C TRP A 86 6.13 7.09 -10.87
N PHE A 87 5.16 7.82 -10.30
CA PHE A 87 5.41 8.71 -9.17
C PHE A 87 5.83 7.95 -7.91
N LEU A 88 5.27 6.77 -7.68
CA LEU A 88 5.57 5.95 -6.52
C LEU A 88 6.94 5.27 -6.59
N VAL A 89 7.46 4.92 -7.77
CA VAL A 89 8.78 4.27 -7.92
C VAL A 89 9.92 5.02 -7.20
N PRO A 90 10.18 6.32 -7.47
CA PRO A 90 11.23 7.04 -6.76
C PRO A 90 10.89 7.23 -5.27
N GLY A 91 9.62 7.45 -4.93
CA GLY A 91 9.18 7.54 -3.54
C GLY A 91 9.46 6.26 -2.74
N MET A 92 9.20 5.10 -3.34
CA MET A 92 9.48 3.79 -2.75
C MET A 92 10.98 3.55 -2.59
N LEU A 93 11.81 3.99 -3.54
CA LEU A 93 13.27 3.94 -3.40
C LEU A 93 13.74 4.77 -2.20
N LEU A 94 13.24 6.01 -2.07
CA LEU A 94 13.56 6.88 -0.93
C LEU A 94 13.11 6.26 0.40
N LEU A 95 11.91 5.69 0.43
CA LEU A 95 11.38 5.00 1.61
C LEU A 95 12.22 3.76 1.95
N ALA A 96 12.65 2.98 0.96
CA ALA A 96 13.52 1.82 1.17
C ALA A 96 14.88 2.23 1.77
N VAL A 97 15.50 3.31 1.26
CA VAL A 97 16.73 3.86 1.84
C VAL A 97 16.50 4.33 3.28
N ARG A 98 15.39 5.04 3.53
CA ARG A 98 15.04 5.56 4.86
C ARG A 98 14.77 4.45 5.88
N LEU A 99 14.08 3.38 5.47
CA LEU A 99 13.84 2.19 6.28
C LEU A 99 15.15 1.42 6.51
N GLY A 100 15.99 1.28 5.48
CA GLY A 100 17.31 0.65 5.60
C GLY A 100 18.22 1.39 6.59
N TYR A 101 18.19 2.73 6.57
CA TYR A 101 18.87 3.55 7.56
C TYR A 101 18.32 3.31 8.98
N GLY A 102 17.00 3.32 9.16
CA GLY A 102 16.35 3.05 10.44
C GLY A 102 16.67 1.65 10.99
N TRP A 103 16.74 0.66 10.10
CA TRP A 103 17.12 -0.72 10.42
C TRP A 103 18.57 -0.80 10.92
N ARG A 104 19.50 -0.17 10.18
CA ARG A 104 20.93 -0.11 10.58
C ARG A 104 21.13 0.61 11.91
N ARG A 105 20.28 1.58 12.24
CA ARG A 105 20.27 2.29 13.54
C ARG A 105 19.54 1.53 14.66
N GLY A 106 18.92 0.39 14.36
CA GLY A 106 18.23 -0.45 15.35
C GLY A 106 16.85 0.06 15.77
N TYR A 107 16.26 1.02 15.04
CA TYR A 107 14.97 1.64 15.42
C TYR A 107 13.81 0.65 15.51
N TYR A 108 13.89 -0.45 14.77
CA TYR A 108 12.86 -1.50 14.71
C TYR A 108 13.15 -2.71 15.60
N GLN A 109 14.29 -2.76 16.30
CA GLN A 109 14.61 -3.87 17.20
C GLN A 109 13.52 -4.13 18.27
N PRO A 110 12.88 -3.10 18.88
CA PRO A 110 11.82 -3.32 19.85
C PRO A 110 10.58 -4.03 19.29
N LEU A 111 10.38 -4.07 17.96
CA LEU A 111 9.29 -4.81 17.35
C LEU A 111 9.46 -6.33 17.48
N PHE A 112 10.71 -6.80 17.53
CA PHE A 112 11.04 -8.23 17.48
C PHE A 112 11.52 -8.80 18.82
N GLN A 113 11.82 -7.95 19.81
CA GLN A 113 12.17 -8.41 21.15
C GLN A 113 10.91 -8.91 21.89
N ARG A 114 10.79 -10.24 22.03
CA ARG A 114 9.89 -10.84 23.01
C ARG A 114 10.41 -10.52 24.41
N LYS A 115 9.61 -9.85 25.23
CA LYS A 115 9.86 -9.82 26.68
C LYS A 115 9.79 -11.26 27.17
N VAL A 116 10.94 -11.87 27.44
CA VAL A 116 11.00 -13.12 28.19
C VAL A 116 10.54 -12.73 29.60
N MET A 117 9.33 -13.14 29.97
CA MET A 117 8.86 -13.03 31.35
C MET A 117 9.67 -14.04 32.17
N THR A 118 10.64 -13.55 32.94
CA THR A 118 11.19 -14.26 34.10
C THR A 118 10.37 -13.94 35.32
#